data_AF-A0AAU5PK85-F1
#
_entry.id   AF-A0AAU5PK85-F1
#
_cell.length_a   1.000
_cell.length_b   1.000
_cell.length_c   1.000
_cell.angle_alpha   90.00
_cell.angle_beta   90.00
_cell.angle_gamma   90.00
#
_symmetry.space_group_name_H-M   'P 1'
#
loop_
_entity.id
_entity.type
_entity.pdbx_description
1 polymer ?
#
loop_
_entity_poly.entity_id
_entity_poly.type
_entity_poly.pdbx_seq_one_letter_code
_entity_poly.pdbx_strand_id
1 'polypeptide(L)'
;MPVLVRHVEDRYERLASLLELARAVPLGESFEHGGRRYSRTDSWEDRRQAKLVAEPTVRVTDHGTGELIHVTIAEDTAFWEWASIEVLRHSGIRVEELVELTHLSIRQYERSNGEVIALLVVAPSKTERERVIPMSTELFHAIAQIVRRQTRDGQPIPLLTRYDPHERIWLGPMPFLFQRHRGSVRAVMSPSTVLEMLGRTCEELAKTNPAFAGTKVTPHGFRRLFATDIVNGGLPIHIGAALLGHLNLRTTQGYVAVFAEDIVKHYQEFLNHRRTLRPADEYTDATTQEWAEFEEHFDKRKVELGNCARPYGSPCQHEHACIRCPMLQVNPKMLPRLAEIEKDLILRRKRAEDEQWLGEIEGIDMTLTFVRTKQADAARLTQRSPVVLGIPTTRPSSTTGKRQR
;
A
#
# COMPACT_ATOMS: atom_id res chain seq x y z
N MET A 1 8.94 -13.08 -0.89
CA MET A 1 7.82 -13.28 0.07
C MET A 1 7.01 -14.55 -0.19
N PRO A 2 6.52 -14.84 -1.42
CA PRO A 2 5.69 -16.03 -1.67
C PRO A 2 6.36 -17.36 -1.30
N VAL A 3 7.68 -17.47 -1.52
CA VAL A 3 8.45 -18.67 -1.15
C VAL A 3 8.52 -18.89 0.36
N LEU A 4 8.63 -17.82 1.15
CA LEU A 4 8.67 -17.91 2.61
C LEU A 4 7.32 -18.39 3.15
N VAL A 5 6.23 -17.77 2.69
CA VAL A 5 4.86 -18.10 3.08
C VAL A 5 4.56 -19.55 2.77
N ARG A 6 4.79 -19.97 1.52
CA ARG A 6 4.60 -21.36 1.10
C ARG A 6 5.45 -22.33 1.93
N HIS A 7 6.69 -21.98 2.25
CA HIS A 7 7.54 -22.84 3.07
C HIS A 7 6.96 -23.08 4.48
N VAL A 8 6.47 -22.03 5.14
CA VAL A 8 5.92 -22.16 6.49
C VAL A 8 4.54 -22.82 6.49
N GLU A 9 3.72 -22.57 5.47
CA GLU A 9 2.44 -23.27 5.25
C GLU A 9 2.68 -24.76 5.01
N ASP A 10 3.49 -25.13 4.01
CA ASP A 10 3.81 -26.53 3.68
C ASP A 10 4.43 -27.26 4.88
N ARG A 11 5.26 -26.56 5.69
CA ARG A 11 5.85 -27.11 6.92
C ARG A 11 4.79 -27.37 7.98
N TYR A 12 3.93 -26.38 8.25
CA TYR A 12 2.87 -26.49 9.24
C TYR A 12 1.87 -27.59 8.86
N GLU A 13 1.34 -27.57 7.64
CA GLU A 13 0.37 -28.57 7.16
C GLU A 13 0.92 -29.99 7.22
N ARG A 14 2.18 -30.17 6.79
CA ARG A 14 2.85 -31.48 6.86
C ARG A 14 2.99 -31.99 8.29
N LEU A 15 3.37 -31.12 9.23
CA LEU A 15 3.57 -31.50 10.64
C LEU A 15 2.24 -31.67 11.38
N ALA A 16 1.23 -30.86 11.07
CA ALA A 16 -0.13 -31.01 11.60
C ALA A 16 -0.75 -32.34 11.18
N SER A 17 -0.71 -32.66 9.88
CA SER A 17 -1.19 -33.95 9.36
C SER A 17 -0.38 -35.14 9.90
N LEU A 18 0.95 -35.01 10.02
CA LEU A 18 1.79 -36.03 10.65
C LEU A 18 1.40 -36.25 12.12
N LEU A 19 1.14 -35.17 12.87
CA LEU A 19 0.73 -35.25 14.27
C LEU A 19 -0.64 -35.92 14.42
N GLU A 20 -1.62 -35.56 13.59
CA GLU A 20 -2.94 -36.18 13.63
C GLU A 20 -2.88 -37.68 13.34
N LEU A 21 -2.18 -38.10 12.28
CA LEU A 21 -1.98 -39.52 11.96
C LEU A 21 -1.23 -40.25 13.08
N ALA A 22 -0.13 -39.67 13.58
CA ALA A 22 0.66 -40.27 14.65
C ALA A 22 -0.14 -40.41 15.96
N ARG A 23 -1.07 -39.51 16.26
CA ARG A 23 -1.96 -39.62 17.42
C ARG A 23 -2.91 -40.82 17.32
N ALA A 24 -3.38 -41.13 16.11
CA ALA A 24 -4.31 -42.24 15.86
C ALA A 24 -3.65 -43.62 15.85
N VAL A 25 -2.34 -43.69 15.62
CA VAL A 25 -1.58 -44.96 15.53
C VAL A 25 -1.09 -45.40 16.92
N PRO A 26 -1.25 -46.67 17.34
CA PRO A 26 -0.72 -47.16 18.62
C PRO A 26 0.80 -47.01 18.76
N LEU A 27 1.28 -46.95 20.01
CA LEU A 27 2.72 -46.87 20.29
C LEU A 27 3.45 -48.13 19.77
N GLY A 28 4.55 -47.94 19.05
CA GLY A 28 5.33 -49.01 18.43
C GLY A 28 4.86 -49.41 17.03
N GLU A 29 3.66 -48.99 16.61
CA GLU A 29 3.15 -49.28 15.27
C GLU A 29 3.69 -48.31 14.22
N SER A 30 3.69 -48.80 12.98
CA SER A 30 4.18 -48.06 11.82
C SER A 30 3.04 -47.58 10.94
N PHE A 31 3.23 -46.43 10.30
CA PHE A 31 2.27 -45.82 9.40
C PHE A 31 2.98 -45.05 8.29
N GLU A 32 2.24 -44.67 7.27
CA GLU A 32 2.77 -43.93 6.13
C GLU A 32 2.20 -42.51 6.09
N HIS A 33 3.06 -41.54 5.77
CA HIS A 33 2.68 -40.14 5.60
C HIS A 33 3.57 -39.47 4.56
N GLY A 34 2.99 -38.78 3.58
CA GLY A 34 3.77 -38.07 2.55
C GLY A 34 4.78 -38.96 1.80
N GLY A 35 4.45 -40.23 1.56
CA GLY A 35 5.33 -41.19 0.89
C GLY A 35 6.51 -41.70 1.72
N ARG A 36 6.55 -41.41 3.03
CA ARG A 36 7.54 -41.94 3.98
C ARG A 36 6.88 -42.81 5.03
N ARG A 37 7.65 -43.78 5.53
CA ARG A 37 7.24 -44.67 6.63
C ARG A 37 7.75 -44.13 7.96
N TYR A 38 6.87 -44.06 8.93
CA TYR A 38 7.16 -43.63 10.29
C TYR A 38 6.74 -44.71 11.29
N SER A 39 7.37 -44.76 12.47
CA SER A 39 6.83 -45.51 13.61
C SER A 39 6.61 -44.60 14.80
N ARG A 40 5.47 -44.76 15.48
CA ARG A 40 5.21 -44.05 16.73
C ARG A 40 6.11 -44.60 17.82
N THR A 41 6.79 -43.69 18.53
CA THR A 41 7.71 -44.02 19.62
C THR A 41 7.51 -43.07 20.80
N ASP A 42 8.18 -43.35 21.90
CA ASP A 42 8.18 -42.55 23.11
C ASP A 42 9.55 -42.58 23.79
N SER A 43 9.81 -41.60 24.68
CA SER A 43 10.89 -41.74 25.67
C SER A 43 10.35 -42.14 27.03
N TRP A 44 11.27 -42.44 27.95
CA TRP A 44 10.92 -42.64 29.36
C TRP A 44 10.15 -41.46 29.96
N GLU A 45 10.54 -40.22 29.65
CA GLU A 45 9.84 -39.01 30.09
C GLU A 45 8.42 -38.92 29.52
N ASP A 46 8.21 -39.30 28.26
CA ASP A 46 6.88 -39.30 27.65
C ASP A 46 5.96 -40.30 28.37
N ARG A 47 6.45 -41.50 28.67
CA ARG A 47 5.71 -42.52 29.44
C ARG A 47 5.31 -42.01 30.81
N ARG A 48 6.17 -41.22 31.44
CA ARG A 48 5.89 -40.58 32.72
C ARG A 48 4.84 -39.47 32.58
N GLN A 49 4.95 -38.63 31.56
CA GLN A 49 4.02 -37.53 31.30
C GLN A 49 2.65 -38.01 30.85
N ALA A 50 2.55 -39.09 30.07
CA ALA A 50 1.29 -39.66 29.61
C ALA A 50 0.34 -40.10 30.75
N LYS A 51 0.87 -40.27 31.97
CA LYS A 51 0.07 -40.55 33.17
C LYS A 51 -0.50 -39.29 33.84
N LEU A 52 0.02 -38.11 33.48
CA LEU A 52 -0.23 -36.83 34.15
C LEU A 52 -0.99 -35.84 33.26
N VAL A 53 -0.86 -35.93 31.94
CA VAL A 53 -1.49 -34.99 30.99
C VAL A 53 -2.45 -35.72 30.05
N ALA A 54 -3.57 -35.06 29.74
CA ALA A 54 -4.59 -35.61 28.84
C ALA A 54 -4.09 -35.79 27.41
N GLU A 55 -3.17 -34.92 26.96
CA GLU A 55 -2.54 -35.02 25.64
C GLU A 55 -1.02 -35.17 25.78
N PRO A 56 -0.49 -36.42 25.76
CA PRO A 56 0.94 -36.64 25.81
C PRO A 56 1.65 -36.17 24.54
N THR A 57 2.93 -35.83 24.69
CA THR A 57 3.80 -35.52 23.55
C THR A 57 3.93 -36.75 22.64
N VAL A 58 3.86 -36.52 21.33
CA VAL A 58 3.96 -37.55 20.31
C VAL A 58 5.32 -37.46 19.64
N ARG A 59 5.98 -38.62 19.51
CA ARG A 59 7.23 -38.79 18.79
C ARG A 59 7.10 -39.86 17.72
N VAL A 60 7.85 -39.67 16.64
CA VAL A 60 7.94 -40.65 15.56
C VAL A 60 9.39 -40.83 15.14
N THR A 61 9.73 -42.01 14.64
CA THR A 61 10.99 -42.26 13.94
C THR A 61 10.71 -42.31 12.44
N ASP A 62 11.40 -41.48 11.66
CA ASP A 62 11.37 -41.55 10.17
C ASP A 62 12.28 -42.70 9.73
N HIS A 63 11.74 -43.71 9.05
CA HIS A 63 12.52 -44.87 8.58
C HIS A 63 13.44 -44.54 7.41
N GLY A 64 13.17 -43.47 6.66
CA GLY A 64 14.01 -43.04 5.55
C GLY A 64 15.29 -42.36 6.02
N THR A 65 15.25 -41.63 7.14
CA THR A 65 16.40 -40.87 7.67
C THR A 65 16.97 -41.46 8.97
N GLY A 66 16.22 -42.30 9.68
CA GLY A 66 16.53 -42.77 11.03
C GLY A 66 16.33 -41.70 12.12
N GLU A 67 15.77 -40.54 11.78
CA GLU A 67 15.66 -39.41 12.69
C GLU A 67 14.46 -39.57 13.65
N LEU A 68 14.70 -39.32 14.93
CA LEU A 68 13.65 -39.19 15.94
C LEU A 68 13.08 -37.76 15.91
N ILE A 69 11.79 -37.64 15.58
CA ILE A 69 11.09 -36.37 15.47
C ILE A 69 10.13 -36.20 16.65
N HIS A 70 10.31 -35.13 17.42
CA HIS A 70 9.35 -34.69 18.44
C HIS A 70 8.17 -33.95 17.78
N VAL A 71 7.28 -34.70 17.13
CA VAL A 71 6.23 -34.15 16.25
C VAL A 71 5.38 -33.10 16.93
N THR A 72 4.96 -33.30 18.19
CA THR A 72 4.16 -32.29 18.91
C THR A 72 4.89 -30.95 19.08
N ILE A 73 6.20 -30.98 19.38
CA ILE A 73 7.00 -29.75 19.56
C ILE A 73 7.30 -29.12 18.20
N ALA A 74 7.57 -29.94 17.19
CA ALA A 74 7.83 -29.48 15.83
C ALA A 74 6.60 -28.81 15.23
N GLU A 75 5.42 -29.41 15.37
CA GLU A 75 4.14 -28.83 14.94
C GLU A 75 3.81 -27.56 15.72
N ASP A 76 3.97 -27.53 17.05
CA ASP A 76 3.76 -26.30 17.83
C ASP A 76 4.66 -25.16 17.35
N THR A 77 5.93 -25.46 17.07
CA THR A 77 6.87 -24.47 16.56
C THR A 77 6.46 -23.98 15.17
N ALA A 78 6.12 -24.89 14.26
CA ALA A 78 5.69 -24.55 12.90
C ALA A 78 4.38 -23.75 12.88
N PHE A 79 3.41 -24.09 13.74
CA PHE A 79 2.17 -23.31 13.89
C PHE A 79 2.46 -21.87 14.30
N TRP A 80 3.30 -21.67 15.31
CA TRP A 80 3.59 -20.30 15.79
C TRP A 80 4.44 -19.50 14.80
N GLU A 81 5.35 -20.15 14.08
CA GLU A 81 6.08 -19.52 12.95
C GLU A 81 5.11 -19.04 11.87
N TRP A 82 4.22 -19.93 11.40
CA TRP A 82 3.18 -19.61 10.42
C TRP A 82 2.26 -18.48 10.92
N ALA A 83 1.71 -18.62 12.12
CA ALA A 83 0.77 -17.67 12.70
C ALA A 83 1.40 -16.27 12.88
N SER A 84 2.66 -16.20 13.36
CA SER A 84 3.37 -14.93 13.48
C SER A 84 3.63 -14.28 12.12
N ILE A 85 4.03 -15.05 11.11
CA ILE A 85 4.28 -14.54 9.76
C ILE A 85 2.99 -14.02 9.11
N GLU A 86 1.92 -14.80 9.16
CA GLU A 86 0.62 -14.44 8.56
C GLU A 86 0.05 -13.17 9.19
N VAL A 87 0.03 -13.09 10.53
CA VAL A 87 -0.49 -11.90 11.21
C VAL A 87 0.38 -10.68 10.91
N LEU A 88 1.70 -10.77 10.96
CA LEU A 88 2.59 -9.65 10.63
C LEU A 88 2.44 -9.19 9.17
N ARG A 89 2.36 -10.14 8.24
CA ARG A 89 2.24 -9.88 6.79
C ARG A 89 0.92 -9.21 6.43
N HIS A 90 -0.18 -9.66 7.01
CA HIS A 90 -1.52 -9.18 6.66
C HIS A 90 -2.02 -8.00 7.49
N SER A 91 -1.29 -7.58 8.53
CA SER A 91 -1.66 -6.43 9.36
C SER A 91 -0.61 -5.30 9.42
N GLY A 92 0.65 -5.60 9.13
CA GLY A 92 1.75 -4.63 9.25
C GLY A 92 2.00 -4.11 10.68
N ILE A 93 1.48 -4.80 11.69
CA ILE A 93 1.75 -4.46 13.10
C ILE A 93 3.21 -4.73 13.47
N ARG A 94 3.69 -4.09 14.53
CA ARG A 94 5.01 -4.35 15.09
C ARG A 94 5.03 -5.67 15.87
N VAL A 95 6.22 -6.17 16.15
CA VAL A 95 6.37 -7.42 16.90
C VAL A 95 5.92 -7.28 18.34
N GLU A 96 6.11 -6.11 18.95
CA GLU A 96 5.62 -5.81 20.30
C GLU A 96 4.09 -5.81 20.33
N GLU A 97 3.46 -5.21 19.32
CA GLU A 97 1.99 -5.18 19.17
C GLU A 97 1.42 -6.57 18.91
N LEU A 98 2.12 -7.39 18.11
CA LEU A 98 1.76 -8.78 17.83
C LEU A 98 1.59 -9.58 19.13
N VAL A 99 2.60 -9.53 20.00
CA VAL A 99 2.57 -10.29 21.26
C VAL A 99 1.63 -9.68 22.32
N GLU A 100 1.12 -8.47 22.09
CA GLU A 100 0.13 -7.77 22.92
C GLU A 100 -1.32 -8.02 22.46
N LEU A 101 -1.52 -8.63 21.29
CA LEU A 101 -2.86 -8.97 20.83
C LEU A 101 -3.57 -9.90 21.82
N THR A 102 -4.80 -9.53 22.17
CA THR A 102 -5.67 -10.30 23.06
C THR A 102 -6.95 -10.69 22.33
N HIS A 103 -7.75 -11.57 22.92
CA HIS A 103 -9.09 -11.85 22.41
C HIS A 103 -9.96 -10.57 22.30
N LEU A 104 -9.70 -9.55 23.13
CA LEU A 104 -10.39 -8.26 23.10
C LEU A 104 -9.96 -7.37 21.92
N SER A 105 -8.85 -7.71 21.27
CA SER A 105 -8.40 -7.08 20.03
C SER A 105 -9.29 -7.45 18.84
N ILE A 106 -10.19 -8.44 18.96
CA ILE A 106 -11.07 -8.87 17.88
C ILE A 106 -12.44 -8.20 18.07
N ARG A 107 -12.86 -7.40 17.09
CA ARG A 107 -14.18 -6.77 17.07
C ARG A 107 -14.92 -7.14 15.80
N GLN A 108 -16.24 -7.18 15.89
CA GLN A 108 -17.13 -7.32 14.74
C GLN A 108 -17.84 -5.99 14.54
N TYR A 109 -17.88 -5.53 13.30
CA TYR A 109 -18.63 -4.36 12.90
C TYR A 109 -19.68 -4.78 11.88
N GLU A 110 -20.94 -4.65 12.25
CA GLU A 110 -22.08 -4.90 11.37
C GLU A 110 -22.46 -3.61 10.65
N ARG A 111 -22.47 -3.67 9.33
CA ARG A 111 -22.95 -2.58 8.49
C ARG A 111 -24.48 -2.55 8.46
N SER A 112 -25.05 -1.41 8.08
CA SER A 112 -26.50 -1.22 7.94
C SER A 112 -27.17 -2.16 6.91
N ASN A 113 -26.39 -2.79 6.04
CA ASN A 113 -26.83 -3.79 5.06
C ASN A 113 -26.74 -5.25 5.59
N GLY A 114 -26.34 -5.47 6.84
CA GLY A 114 -26.15 -6.79 7.47
C GLY A 114 -24.79 -7.45 7.20
N GLU A 115 -23.87 -6.79 6.50
CA GLU A 115 -22.52 -7.30 6.27
C GLU A 115 -21.66 -7.17 7.55
N VAL A 116 -21.08 -8.27 8.02
CA VAL A 116 -20.21 -8.29 9.21
C VAL A 116 -18.74 -8.23 8.79
N ILE A 117 -18.02 -7.22 9.28
CA ILE A 117 -16.59 -7.04 9.06
C ILE A 117 -15.84 -7.31 10.36
N ALA A 118 -14.87 -8.23 10.32
CA ALA A 118 -13.95 -8.44 11.41
C ALA A 118 -12.87 -7.35 11.44
N LEU A 119 -12.65 -6.79 12.62
CA LEU A 119 -11.72 -5.70 12.88
C LEU A 119 -10.68 -6.15 13.92
N LEU A 120 -9.41 -5.88 13.63
CA LEU A 120 -8.31 -6.05 14.56
C LEU A 120 -7.98 -4.70 15.22
N VAL A 121 -8.22 -4.60 16.51
CA VAL A 121 -7.90 -3.44 17.34
C VAL A 121 -6.51 -3.61 17.92
N VAL A 122 -5.60 -2.74 17.52
CA VAL A 122 -4.22 -2.69 18.02
C VAL A 122 -4.16 -1.64 19.13
N ALA A 123 -3.82 -2.10 20.32
CA ALA A 123 -3.67 -1.24 21.49
C ALA A 123 -2.57 -0.18 21.25
N PRO A 124 -2.72 1.03 21.84
CA PRO A 124 -1.70 2.06 21.74
C PRO A 124 -0.39 1.59 22.40
N SER A 125 0.74 1.98 21.81
CA SER A 125 2.06 1.85 22.43
C SER A 125 2.61 3.22 22.79
N LYS A 126 3.74 3.28 23.51
CA LYS A 126 4.38 4.54 23.97
C LYS A 126 4.56 5.63 22.89
N THR A 127 4.58 5.27 21.60
CA THR A 127 4.75 6.21 20.49
C THR A 127 3.66 6.16 19.42
N GLU A 128 2.67 5.26 19.54
CA GLU A 128 1.63 5.09 18.52
C GLU A 128 0.23 5.07 19.12
N ARG A 129 -0.73 5.62 18.36
CA ARG A 129 -2.14 5.67 18.75
C ARG A 129 -2.80 4.32 18.56
N GLU A 130 -3.88 4.11 19.30
CA GLU A 130 -4.83 3.03 19.04
C GLU A 130 -5.31 3.11 17.59
N ARG A 131 -5.41 1.95 16.94
CA ARG A 131 -5.87 1.87 15.56
C ARG A 131 -6.60 0.58 15.30
N VAL A 132 -7.47 0.64 14.31
CA VAL A 132 -8.35 -0.46 13.93
C VAL A 132 -8.03 -0.85 12.49
N ILE A 133 -7.72 -2.13 12.28
CA ILE A 133 -7.34 -2.69 11.00
C ILE A 133 -8.49 -3.62 10.55
N PRO A 134 -9.18 -3.33 9.45
CA PRO A 134 -10.11 -4.29 8.84
C PRO A 134 -9.35 -5.56 8.46
N MET A 135 -9.82 -6.71 8.92
CA MET A 135 -9.15 -7.97 8.62
C MET A 135 -9.46 -8.41 7.19
N SER A 136 -8.42 -8.72 6.41
CA SER A 136 -8.60 -9.50 5.18
C SER A 136 -9.03 -10.93 5.52
N THR A 137 -9.48 -11.68 4.52
CA THR A 137 -9.86 -13.09 4.70
C THR A 137 -8.71 -13.92 5.28
N GLU A 138 -7.48 -13.65 4.84
CA GLU A 138 -6.27 -14.33 5.29
C GLU A 138 -5.92 -13.95 6.74
N LEU A 139 -5.98 -12.65 7.10
CA LEU A 139 -5.75 -12.22 8.48
C LEU A 139 -6.78 -12.82 9.43
N PHE A 140 -8.06 -12.79 9.03
CA PHE A 140 -9.14 -13.38 9.81
C PHE A 140 -8.93 -14.89 9.99
N HIS A 141 -8.54 -15.61 8.94
CA HIS A 141 -8.22 -17.03 9.02
C HIS A 141 -7.08 -17.31 10.01
N ALA A 142 -5.97 -16.57 9.95
CA ALA A 142 -4.85 -16.73 10.86
C ALA A 142 -5.26 -16.50 12.33
N ILE A 143 -5.99 -15.41 12.61
CA ILE A 143 -6.51 -15.10 13.94
C ILE A 143 -7.49 -16.18 14.42
N ALA A 144 -8.38 -16.67 13.55
CA ALA A 144 -9.32 -17.72 13.88
C ALA A 144 -8.62 -19.06 14.22
N GLN A 145 -7.56 -19.43 13.50
CA GLN A 145 -6.77 -20.62 13.83
C GLN A 145 -6.05 -20.48 15.18
N ILE A 146 -5.52 -19.29 15.51
CA ILE A 146 -4.95 -19.01 16.82
C ILE A 146 -6.01 -19.17 17.92
N VAL A 147 -7.18 -18.54 17.76
CA VAL A 147 -8.28 -18.66 18.73
C VAL A 147 -8.69 -20.11 18.90
N ARG A 148 -8.94 -20.84 17.80
CA ARG A 148 -9.31 -22.26 17.82
C ARG A 148 -8.28 -23.12 18.56
N ARG A 149 -6.99 -22.83 18.38
CA ARG A 149 -5.91 -23.54 19.06
C ARG A 149 -5.88 -23.26 20.56
N GLN A 150 -6.15 -22.02 20.96
CA GLN A 150 -6.21 -21.64 22.37
C GLN A 150 -7.48 -22.13 23.07
N THR A 151 -8.59 -22.24 22.35
CA THR A 151 -9.89 -22.68 22.87
C THR A 151 -10.22 -24.13 22.57
N ARG A 152 -9.18 -24.95 22.35
CA ARG A 152 -9.35 -26.38 22.11
C ARG A 152 -10.12 -27.01 23.28
N ASP A 153 -10.95 -27.99 22.96
CA ASP A 153 -11.82 -28.70 23.93
C ASP A 153 -12.82 -27.79 24.66
N GLY A 154 -13.18 -26.65 24.04
CA GLY A 154 -14.18 -25.71 24.56
C GLY A 154 -13.68 -24.86 25.73
N GLN A 155 -12.39 -24.91 26.06
CA GLN A 155 -11.82 -24.10 27.12
C GLN A 155 -11.74 -22.62 26.72
N PRO A 156 -11.94 -21.67 27.64
CA PRO A 156 -11.66 -20.27 27.36
C PRO A 156 -10.15 -20.05 27.20
N ILE A 157 -9.78 -18.99 26.48
CA ILE A 157 -8.38 -18.56 26.36
C ILE A 157 -7.86 -18.21 27.78
N PRO A 158 -6.80 -18.87 28.29
CA PRO A 158 -6.30 -18.59 29.62
C PRO A 158 -5.83 -17.15 29.78
N LEU A 159 -6.12 -16.58 30.95
CA LEU A 159 -5.68 -15.25 31.34
C LEU A 159 -4.26 -15.34 31.90
N LEU A 160 -3.31 -14.66 31.26
CA LEU A 160 -1.93 -14.61 31.69
C LEU A 160 -1.52 -13.17 32.00
N THR A 161 -0.57 -13.01 32.91
CA THR A 161 0.14 -11.75 33.10
C THR A 161 1.36 -11.69 32.19
N ARG A 162 1.76 -10.48 31.82
CA ARG A 162 2.96 -10.22 31.05
C ARG A 162 3.68 -9.01 31.62
N TYR A 163 5.01 -9.05 31.62
CA TYR A 163 5.84 -7.90 31.90
C TYR A 163 5.94 -7.01 30.65
N ASP A 164 5.60 -5.74 30.80
CA ASP A 164 5.86 -4.70 29.80
C ASP A 164 7.28 -4.14 30.04
N PRO A 165 8.24 -4.37 29.12
CA PRO A 165 9.61 -3.89 29.29
C PRO A 165 9.76 -2.37 29.09
N HIS A 166 8.82 -1.71 28.41
CA HIS A 166 8.84 -0.27 28.15
C HIS A 166 8.28 0.54 29.31
N GLU A 167 7.18 0.06 29.90
CA GLU A 167 6.55 0.67 31.09
C GLU A 167 7.15 0.13 32.40
N ARG A 168 7.86 -1.00 32.32
CA ARG A 168 8.49 -1.70 33.44
C ARG A 168 7.50 -2.17 34.51
N ILE A 169 6.29 -2.53 34.09
CA ILE A 169 5.22 -3.01 34.96
C ILE A 169 4.73 -4.39 34.53
N TRP A 170 4.13 -5.11 35.47
CA TRP A 170 3.35 -6.31 35.15
C TRP A 170 1.92 -5.89 34.82
N LEU A 171 1.47 -6.26 33.62
CA LEU A 171 0.08 -6.07 33.20
C LEU A 171 -0.82 -7.07 33.93
N GLY A 172 -2.06 -6.65 34.17
CA GLY A 172 -3.10 -7.53 34.73
C GLY A 172 -3.38 -8.74 33.83
N PRO A 173 -3.99 -9.81 34.36
CA PRO A 173 -4.29 -11.01 33.59
C PRO A 173 -5.19 -10.72 32.39
N MET A 174 -4.74 -11.09 31.19
CA MET A 174 -5.44 -10.84 29.92
C MET A 174 -5.43 -12.08 29.01
N PRO A 175 -6.44 -12.26 28.14
CA PRO A 175 -6.54 -13.39 27.22
C PRO A 175 -5.65 -13.18 25.99
N PHE A 176 -4.32 -13.22 26.17
CA PHE A 176 -3.36 -13.04 25.10
C PHE A 176 -3.50 -14.13 24.02
N LEU A 177 -3.44 -13.73 22.74
CA LEU A 177 -3.53 -14.65 21.61
C LEU A 177 -2.23 -15.42 21.41
N PHE A 178 -1.09 -14.72 21.49
CA PHE A 178 0.25 -15.29 21.34
C PHE A 178 0.79 -15.82 22.68
N GLN A 179 0.16 -16.89 23.18
CA GLN A 179 0.64 -17.64 24.34
C GLN A 179 0.90 -19.10 23.96
N ARG A 180 1.94 -19.71 24.52
CA ARG A 180 2.29 -21.11 24.23
C ARG A 180 2.79 -21.84 25.46
N HIS A 181 2.78 -23.16 25.39
CA HIS A 181 3.41 -24.00 26.40
C HIS A 181 4.93 -23.99 26.23
N ARG A 182 5.64 -23.76 27.33
CA ARG A 182 7.07 -23.96 27.48
C ARG A 182 7.28 -25.01 28.57
N GLY A 183 7.35 -26.27 28.14
CA GLY A 183 7.24 -27.40 29.07
C GLY A 183 5.87 -27.39 29.74
N SER A 184 5.85 -27.45 31.07
CA SER A 184 4.61 -27.45 31.86
C SER A 184 3.96 -26.06 32.04
N VAL A 185 4.68 -24.98 31.73
CA VAL A 185 4.20 -23.62 31.98
C VAL A 185 3.64 -23.00 30.70
N ARG A 186 2.47 -22.37 30.77
CA ARG A 186 1.96 -21.52 29.69
C ARG A 186 2.41 -20.08 29.92
N ALA A 187 2.97 -19.45 28.89
CA ALA A 187 3.45 -18.08 28.95
C ALA A 187 3.14 -17.32 27.67
N VAL A 188 3.02 -16.00 27.78
CA VAL A 188 2.93 -15.10 26.62
C VAL A 188 4.27 -15.12 25.88
N MET A 189 4.21 -15.14 24.55
CA MET A 189 5.40 -15.12 23.71
C MET A 189 6.14 -13.78 23.86
N SER A 190 7.47 -13.82 23.90
CA SER A 190 8.27 -12.60 23.89
C SER A 190 8.56 -12.14 22.45
N PRO A 191 8.80 -10.83 22.22
CA PRO A 191 9.22 -10.35 20.90
C PRO A 191 10.48 -11.06 20.39
N SER A 192 11.45 -11.33 21.28
CA SER A 192 12.67 -12.07 20.95
C SER A 192 12.39 -13.47 20.43
N THR A 193 11.40 -14.16 20.99
CA THR A 193 10.99 -15.49 20.52
C THR A 193 10.47 -15.45 19.09
N VAL A 194 9.68 -14.44 18.73
CA VAL A 194 9.21 -14.25 17.35
C VAL A 194 10.38 -13.98 16.41
N LEU A 195 11.33 -13.14 16.82
CA LEU A 195 12.53 -12.85 16.03
C LEU A 195 13.40 -14.10 15.80
N GLU A 196 13.58 -14.93 16.83
CA GLU A 196 14.30 -16.20 16.73
C GLU A 196 13.60 -17.18 15.79
N MET A 197 12.27 -17.29 15.87
CA MET A 197 11.45 -18.10 14.96
C MET A 197 11.64 -17.68 13.50
N LEU A 198 11.57 -16.38 13.22
CA LEU A 198 11.80 -15.83 11.87
C LEU A 198 13.22 -16.13 11.38
N GLY A 199 14.23 -15.97 12.24
CA GLY A 199 15.62 -16.28 11.92
C GLY A 199 15.81 -17.75 11.55
N ARG A 200 15.31 -18.67 12.39
CA ARG A 200 15.37 -20.13 12.13
C ARG A 200 14.68 -20.51 10.83
N THR A 201 13.50 -19.95 10.58
CA THR A 201 12.77 -20.18 9.32
C THR A 201 13.60 -19.76 8.11
N CYS A 202 14.26 -18.60 8.17
CA CYS A 202 15.11 -18.13 7.08
C CYS A 202 16.35 -19.03 6.89
N GLU A 203 16.99 -19.45 7.97
CA GLU A 203 18.14 -20.36 7.93
C GLU A 203 17.77 -21.74 7.35
N GLU A 204 16.60 -22.27 7.71
CA GLU A 204 16.08 -23.52 7.14
C GLU A 204 15.80 -23.36 5.65
N LEU A 205 15.12 -22.28 5.25
CA LEU A 205 14.81 -22.01 3.85
C LEU A 205 16.06 -21.76 3.00
N ALA A 206 17.11 -21.18 3.58
CA ALA A 206 18.39 -20.97 2.91
C ALA A 206 19.07 -22.28 2.46
N LYS A 207 18.76 -23.42 3.10
CA LYS A 207 19.29 -24.74 2.71
C LYS A 207 18.78 -25.20 1.34
N THR A 208 17.56 -24.81 0.97
CA THR A 208 16.92 -25.20 -0.29
C THR A 208 16.79 -24.04 -1.28
N ASN A 209 16.96 -22.80 -0.82
CA ASN A 209 16.88 -21.61 -1.64
C ASN A 209 18.05 -20.64 -1.35
N PRO A 210 19.06 -20.56 -2.23
CA PRO A 210 20.21 -19.66 -2.05
C PRO A 210 19.87 -18.19 -1.88
N ALA A 211 18.71 -17.71 -2.35
CA ALA A 211 18.29 -16.31 -2.20
C ALA A 211 18.03 -15.92 -0.73
N PHE A 212 17.82 -16.90 0.14
CA PHE A 212 17.67 -16.67 1.58
C PHE A 212 19.00 -16.75 2.34
N ALA A 213 20.11 -17.15 1.69
CA ALA A 213 21.42 -17.19 2.33
C ALA A 213 21.89 -15.78 2.72
N GLY A 214 22.05 -15.53 4.02
CA GLY A 214 22.44 -14.23 4.57
C GLY A 214 21.31 -13.17 4.58
N THR A 215 20.11 -13.51 4.10
CA THR A 215 18.95 -12.61 4.10
C THR A 215 18.25 -12.65 5.45
N LYS A 216 18.03 -11.47 6.07
CA LYS A 216 17.28 -11.35 7.32
C LYS A 216 15.87 -10.84 7.06
N VAL A 217 14.88 -11.71 7.21
CA VAL A 217 13.48 -11.29 7.27
C VAL A 217 13.19 -10.80 8.68
N THR A 218 12.64 -9.60 8.80
CA THR A 218 12.35 -8.96 10.09
C THR A 218 10.88 -8.53 10.16
N PRO A 219 10.29 -8.37 11.36
CA PRO A 219 8.96 -7.78 11.53
C PRO A 219 8.81 -6.43 10.84
N HIS A 220 9.86 -5.60 10.91
CA HIS A 220 9.91 -4.34 10.18
C HIS A 220 9.84 -4.55 8.65
N GLY A 221 10.49 -5.59 8.12
CA GLY A 221 10.36 -5.98 6.71
C GLY A 221 8.93 -6.31 6.29
N PHE A 222 8.18 -7.07 7.10
CA PHE A 222 6.76 -7.35 6.83
C PHE A 222 5.92 -6.07 6.83
N ARG A 223 6.14 -5.19 7.82
CA ARG A 223 5.46 -3.90 7.89
C ARG A 223 5.73 -3.02 6.67
N ARG A 224 6.96 -3.01 6.15
CA ARG A 224 7.31 -2.29 4.92
C ARG A 224 6.56 -2.83 3.71
N LEU A 225 6.50 -4.15 3.57
CA LEU A 225 5.79 -4.80 2.47
C LEU A 225 4.29 -4.52 2.55
N PHE A 226 3.68 -4.67 3.73
CA PHE A 226 2.27 -4.32 3.94
C PHE A 226 1.98 -2.86 3.59
N ALA A 227 2.82 -1.92 4.03
CA ALA A 227 2.67 -0.49 3.73
C ALA A 227 2.72 -0.21 2.22
N THR A 228 3.64 -0.86 1.51
CA THR A 228 3.75 -0.77 0.05
C THR A 228 2.53 -1.39 -0.63
N ASP A 229 2.08 -2.57 -0.20
CA ASP A 229 0.95 -3.28 -0.80
C ASP A 229 -0.36 -2.51 -0.66
N ILE A 230 -0.66 -1.93 0.51
CA ILE A 230 -1.90 -1.17 0.71
C ILE A 230 -1.91 0.14 -0.09
N VAL A 231 -0.77 0.84 -0.17
CA VAL A 231 -0.66 2.10 -0.92
C VAL A 231 -0.73 1.83 -2.43
N ASN A 232 -0.06 0.78 -2.91
CA ASN A 232 -0.13 0.34 -4.30
C ASN A 232 -1.53 -0.20 -4.67
N GLY A 233 -2.22 -0.83 -3.72
CA GLY A 233 -3.63 -1.24 -3.85
C GLY A 233 -4.61 -0.07 -3.92
N GLY A 234 -4.10 1.17 -3.85
CA GLY A 234 -4.85 2.40 -4.02
C GLY A 234 -5.40 3.03 -2.75
N LEU A 235 -4.94 2.56 -1.58
CA LEU A 235 -5.27 3.21 -0.32
C LEU A 235 -4.54 4.56 -0.24
N PRO A 236 -5.26 5.68 -0.01
CA PRO A 236 -4.61 6.98 0.18
C PRO A 236 -3.54 6.93 1.27
N ILE A 237 -2.37 7.50 1.00
CA ILE A 237 -1.18 7.41 1.87
C ILE A 237 -1.43 7.84 3.33
N HIS A 238 -2.34 8.80 3.54
CA HIS A 238 -2.69 9.27 4.88
C HIS A 238 -3.53 8.25 5.66
N ILE A 239 -4.36 7.45 4.97
CA ILE A 239 -5.11 6.33 5.58
C ILE A 239 -4.15 5.16 5.86
N GLY A 240 -3.24 4.85 4.93
CA GLY A 240 -2.19 3.85 5.16
C GLY A 240 -1.29 4.23 6.35
N ALA A 241 -0.94 5.51 6.50
CA ALA A 241 -0.20 6.02 7.66
C ALA A 241 -0.99 5.84 8.97
N ALA A 242 -2.31 6.07 8.96
CA ALA A 242 -3.18 5.87 10.11
C ALA A 242 -3.32 4.38 10.50
N LEU A 243 -3.48 3.48 9.51
CA LEU A 243 -3.50 2.02 9.74
C LEU A 243 -2.19 1.48 10.33
N LEU A 244 -1.07 2.14 10.03
CA LEU A 244 0.22 1.82 10.60
C LEU A 244 0.49 2.59 11.90
N GLY A 245 -0.29 3.60 12.28
CA GLY A 245 -0.06 4.38 13.50
C GLY A 245 1.07 5.41 13.40
N HIS A 246 1.49 5.81 12.20
CA HIS A 246 2.57 6.79 12.01
C HIS A 246 2.12 8.21 12.39
N LEU A 247 2.88 8.86 13.29
CA LEU A 247 2.67 10.26 13.70
C LEU A 247 3.05 11.29 12.62
N ASN A 248 3.87 10.91 11.64
CA ASN A 248 4.33 11.78 10.56
C ASN A 248 4.18 11.05 9.22
N LEU A 249 3.52 11.71 8.25
CA LEU A 249 3.34 11.22 6.88
C LEU A 249 4.68 10.93 6.17
N ARG A 250 5.77 11.62 6.55
CA ARG A 250 7.12 11.38 6.02
C ARG A 250 7.61 9.94 6.24
N THR A 251 7.19 9.30 7.34
CA THR A 251 7.55 7.92 7.64
C THR A 251 6.91 6.94 6.66
N THR A 252 5.72 7.26 6.12
CA THR A 252 5.01 6.47 5.10
C THR A 252 5.46 6.82 3.67
N GLN A 253 5.94 8.05 3.43
CA GLN A 253 6.44 8.50 2.12
C GLN A 253 7.64 7.69 1.61
N GLY A 254 8.48 7.15 2.51
CA GLY A 254 9.62 6.30 2.16
C GLY A 254 9.24 4.92 1.59
N TYR A 255 7.96 4.54 1.59
CA TYR A 255 7.46 3.25 1.10
C TYR A 255 6.76 3.32 -0.27
N VAL A 256 6.68 4.52 -0.86
CA VAL A 256 6.11 4.75 -2.18
C VAL A 256 7.19 4.52 -3.23
N ALA A 257 7.28 3.30 -3.77
CA ALA A 257 7.97 3.08 -5.04
C ALA A 257 7.07 3.64 -6.15
N VAL A 258 7.38 4.85 -6.63
CA VAL A 258 6.60 5.53 -7.66
C VAL A 258 6.64 4.74 -8.97
N PHE A 259 5.56 4.05 -9.31
CA PHE A 259 5.22 3.71 -10.69
C PHE A 259 4.19 4.73 -11.22
N ALA A 260 4.45 5.27 -12.41
CA ALA A 260 3.76 6.43 -12.97
C ALA A 260 2.29 6.18 -13.37
N GLU A 261 1.86 4.92 -13.45
CA GLU A 261 0.51 4.54 -13.90
C GLU A 261 -0.56 4.71 -12.80
N ASP A 262 -0.20 4.47 -11.53
CA ASP A 262 -1.15 4.55 -10.42
C ASP A 262 -1.51 5.98 -10.04
N ILE A 263 -0.60 6.94 -10.25
CA ILE A 263 -0.88 8.38 -10.08
C ILE A 263 -1.95 8.82 -11.08
N VAL A 264 -1.87 8.33 -12.32
CA VAL A 264 -2.84 8.67 -13.38
C VAL A 264 -4.21 8.08 -13.05
N LYS A 265 -4.26 6.83 -12.60
CA LYS A 265 -5.52 6.15 -12.23
C LYS A 265 -6.22 6.82 -11.04
N HIS A 266 -5.50 7.11 -9.96
CA HIS A 266 -6.07 7.80 -8.79
C HIS A 266 -6.53 9.22 -9.11
N TYR A 267 -5.79 9.92 -9.96
CA TYR A 267 -6.20 11.25 -10.41
C TYR A 267 -7.50 11.20 -11.23
N GLN A 268 -7.67 10.20 -12.09
CA GLN A 268 -8.91 9.99 -12.85
C GLN A 268 -10.10 9.63 -11.95
N GLU A 269 -9.90 8.75 -10.96
CA GLU A 269 -10.94 8.36 -10.00
C GLU A 269 -11.35 9.53 -9.09
N PHE A 270 -10.39 10.33 -8.62
CA PHE A 270 -10.64 11.57 -7.88
C PHE A 270 -11.46 12.58 -8.70
N LEU A 271 -11.12 12.77 -9.98
CA LEU A 271 -11.88 13.64 -10.89
C LEU A 271 -13.32 13.13 -11.09
N ASN A 272 -13.51 11.81 -11.24
CA ASN A 272 -14.83 11.22 -11.41
C ASN A 272 -15.70 11.36 -10.15
N HIS A 273 -15.12 11.17 -8.96
CA HIS A 273 -15.83 11.37 -7.69
C HIS A 273 -16.22 12.84 -7.45
N ARG A 274 -15.41 13.81 -7.90
CA ARG A 274 -15.80 15.23 -7.84
C ARG A 274 -16.89 15.59 -8.85
N ARG A 275 -16.95 14.91 -10.00
CA ARG A 275 -18.02 15.11 -10.98
C ARG A 275 -19.38 14.64 -10.46
N THR A 276 -19.41 13.61 -9.60
CA THR A 276 -20.64 13.08 -9.00
C THR A 276 -21.17 13.90 -7.81
N LEU A 277 -20.32 14.73 -7.19
CA LEU A 277 -20.69 15.58 -6.05
C LEU A 277 -21.15 16.98 -6.45
N ARG A 278 -21.17 17.31 -7.75
CA ARG A 278 -21.58 18.63 -8.24
C ARG A 278 -23.10 18.68 -8.47
N PRO A 279 -23.78 19.76 -8.05
CA PRO A 279 -25.19 19.99 -8.35
C PRO A 279 -25.49 19.94 -9.86
N ALA A 280 -26.62 19.34 -10.25
CA ALA A 280 -26.97 19.10 -11.65
C ALA A 280 -27.15 20.38 -12.49
N ASP A 281 -27.40 21.51 -11.83
CA ASP A 281 -27.51 22.86 -12.40
C ASP A 281 -26.17 23.44 -12.89
N GLU A 282 -25.01 22.94 -12.41
CA GLU A 282 -23.69 23.28 -12.97
C GLU A 282 -23.43 22.63 -14.33
N TYR A 283 -24.27 21.66 -14.76
CA TYR A 283 -24.28 21.07 -16.10
C TYR A 283 -25.45 21.64 -16.92
N THR A 284 -25.67 22.95 -16.88
CA THR A 284 -26.53 23.56 -17.90
C THR A 284 -25.79 23.50 -19.22
N ASP A 285 -26.43 22.91 -20.24
CA ASP A 285 -25.93 23.04 -21.61
C ASP A 285 -25.91 24.54 -21.94
N ALA A 286 -24.74 25.04 -22.33
CA ALA A 286 -24.62 26.43 -22.76
C ALA A 286 -25.65 26.68 -23.87
N THR A 287 -26.42 27.75 -23.72
CA THR A 287 -27.44 28.13 -24.68
C THR A 287 -26.80 28.49 -26.01
N THR A 288 -27.54 28.40 -27.11
CA THR A 288 -27.05 28.79 -28.44
C THR A 288 -26.51 30.23 -28.46
N GLN A 289 -27.08 31.11 -27.62
CA GLN A 289 -26.62 32.49 -27.47
C GLN A 289 -25.28 32.57 -26.71
N GLU A 290 -25.12 31.84 -25.60
CA GLU A 290 -23.85 31.77 -24.87
C GLU A 290 -22.73 31.13 -25.71
N TRP A 291 -23.06 30.14 -26.54
CA TRP A 291 -22.13 29.57 -27.53
C TRP A 291 -21.72 30.59 -28.59
N ALA A 292 -22.67 31.34 -29.15
CA ALA A 292 -22.38 32.38 -30.13
C ALA A 292 -21.50 33.50 -29.52
N GLU A 293 -21.79 33.93 -28.29
CA GLU A 293 -20.99 34.92 -27.55
C GLU A 293 -19.59 34.41 -27.22
N PHE A 294 -19.46 33.12 -26.88
CA PHE A 294 -18.18 32.45 -26.64
C PHE A 294 -17.34 32.32 -27.93
N GLU A 295 -17.95 31.98 -29.07
CA GLU A 295 -17.26 31.91 -30.36
C GLU A 295 -16.79 33.31 -30.83
N GLU A 296 -17.66 34.31 -30.73
CA GLU A 296 -17.35 35.69 -31.10
C GLU A 296 -16.24 36.30 -30.21
N HIS A 297 -16.10 35.83 -28.97
CA HIS A 297 -15.03 36.23 -28.05
C HIS A 297 -13.63 35.93 -28.58
N PHE A 298 -13.44 34.80 -29.27
CA PHE A 298 -12.13 34.45 -29.84
C PHE A 298 -11.72 35.39 -30.97
N ASP A 299 -12.67 35.85 -31.78
CA ASP A 299 -12.40 36.80 -32.87
C ASP A 299 -12.15 38.22 -32.34
N LYS A 300 -12.86 38.64 -31.29
CA LYS A 300 -12.66 39.94 -30.62
C LYS A 300 -11.31 40.07 -29.89
N ARG A 301 -10.57 38.96 -29.68
CA ARG A 301 -9.28 38.92 -28.96
C ARG A 301 -8.04 38.74 -29.83
N LYS A 302 -8.18 38.95 -31.14
CA LYS A 302 -7.03 39.14 -32.03
C LYS A 302 -6.33 40.46 -31.69
N VAL A 303 -5.05 40.38 -31.37
CA VAL A 303 -4.18 41.51 -31.04
C VAL A 303 -3.04 41.59 -32.06
N GLU A 304 -2.31 42.71 -32.11
CA GLU A 304 -1.31 42.99 -33.17
C GLU A 304 -0.42 41.79 -33.52
N LEU A 305 0.11 41.08 -32.52
CA LEU A 305 1.08 40.00 -32.71
C LEU A 305 0.46 38.59 -32.80
N GLY A 306 -0.85 38.44 -32.63
CA GLY A 306 -1.52 37.14 -32.61
C GLY A 306 -2.79 37.12 -31.76
N ASN A 307 -2.95 36.10 -30.92
CA ASN A 307 -4.18 35.88 -30.15
C ASN A 307 -3.94 36.00 -28.65
N CYS A 308 -4.91 36.56 -27.91
CA CYS A 308 -4.89 36.56 -26.45
C CYS A 308 -5.59 35.31 -25.91
N ALA A 309 -4.84 34.40 -25.29
CA ALA A 309 -5.35 33.18 -24.66
C ALA A 309 -5.93 33.42 -23.24
N ARG A 310 -6.21 34.68 -22.87
CA ARG A 310 -6.81 34.99 -21.57
C ARG A 310 -8.22 34.37 -21.50
N PRO A 311 -8.62 33.75 -20.38
CA PRO A 311 -9.94 33.16 -20.24
C PRO A 311 -11.11 34.12 -20.56
N TYR A 312 -12.23 33.52 -20.97
CA TYR A 312 -13.52 34.20 -21.10
C TYR A 312 -13.92 34.85 -19.77
N GLY A 313 -14.58 36.01 -19.81
CA GLY A 313 -15.03 36.74 -18.62
C GLY A 313 -13.94 37.43 -17.77
N SER A 314 -12.65 37.27 -18.08
CA SER A 314 -11.57 37.94 -17.34
C SER A 314 -11.21 39.32 -17.95
N PRO A 315 -11.14 40.42 -17.18
CA PRO A 315 -10.72 41.74 -17.68
C PRO A 315 -9.20 41.85 -17.88
N CYS A 316 -8.72 42.80 -18.70
CA CYS A 316 -7.31 43.23 -18.74
C CYS A 316 -7.20 44.65 -18.21
N GLN A 317 -6.15 44.95 -17.46
CA GLN A 317 -5.79 46.35 -17.15
C GLN A 317 -4.79 46.94 -18.15
N HIS A 318 -4.13 46.09 -18.95
CA HIS A 318 -3.06 46.46 -19.87
C HIS A 318 -3.38 46.02 -21.29
N GLU A 319 -4.59 46.34 -21.75
CA GLU A 319 -4.98 46.07 -23.14
C GLU A 319 -3.97 46.72 -24.09
N HIS A 320 -3.61 45.98 -25.15
CA HIS A 320 -2.61 46.38 -26.15
C HIS A 320 -1.14 46.44 -25.69
N ALA A 321 -0.81 46.15 -24.42
CA ALA A 321 0.58 46.02 -23.93
C ALA A 321 1.04 44.55 -23.86
N CYS A 322 0.75 43.76 -24.89
CA CYS A 322 0.82 42.30 -24.81
C CYS A 322 2.24 41.68 -24.90
N ILE A 323 3.28 42.48 -25.17
CA ILE A 323 4.62 41.94 -25.44
C ILE A 323 5.21 41.18 -24.25
N ARG A 324 5.00 41.65 -23.03
CA ARG A 324 5.41 40.95 -21.79
C ARG A 324 4.33 40.00 -21.24
N CYS A 325 3.15 39.96 -21.85
CA CYS A 325 2.03 39.16 -21.36
C CYS A 325 2.26 37.67 -21.68
N PRO A 326 2.22 36.75 -20.69
CA PRO A 326 2.36 35.32 -20.94
C PRO A 326 1.18 34.72 -21.71
N MET A 327 0.02 35.39 -21.71
CA MET A 327 -1.19 34.93 -22.41
C MET A 327 -1.20 35.27 -23.91
N LEU A 328 -0.22 36.02 -24.41
CA LEU A 328 -0.13 36.31 -25.85
C LEU A 328 0.48 35.11 -26.59
N GLN A 329 -0.34 34.49 -27.44
CA GLN A 329 0.09 33.50 -28.41
C GLN A 329 0.45 34.20 -29.72
N VAL A 330 1.74 34.20 -30.06
CA VAL A 330 2.23 34.88 -31.25
C VAL A 330 1.88 34.06 -32.49
N ASN A 331 1.28 34.72 -33.48
CA ASN A 331 1.11 34.13 -34.80
C ASN A 331 2.50 34.02 -35.48
N PRO A 332 2.92 32.84 -35.96
CA PRO A 332 4.22 32.69 -36.62
C PRO A 332 4.50 33.67 -37.76
N LYS A 333 3.45 34.16 -38.44
CA LYS A 333 3.57 35.20 -39.47
C LYS A 333 4.13 36.54 -38.95
N MET A 334 4.08 36.77 -37.64
CA MET A 334 4.54 38.00 -36.97
C MET A 334 6.00 37.91 -36.49
N LEU A 335 6.74 36.85 -36.83
CA LEU A 335 8.18 36.75 -36.56
C LEU A 335 8.98 37.96 -37.11
N PRO A 336 8.77 38.46 -38.34
CA PRO A 336 9.45 39.66 -38.82
C PRO A 336 9.16 40.89 -37.96
N ARG A 337 7.90 41.05 -37.51
CA ARG A 337 7.49 42.15 -36.65
C ARG A 337 8.17 42.09 -35.28
N LEU A 338 8.32 40.92 -34.69
CA LEU A 338 9.07 40.75 -33.44
C LEU A 338 10.56 41.09 -33.61
N ALA A 339 11.16 40.79 -34.76
CA ALA A 339 12.55 41.16 -35.05
C ALA A 339 12.73 42.69 -35.16
N GLU A 340 11.76 43.39 -35.76
CA GLU A 340 11.73 44.87 -35.76
C GLU A 340 11.67 45.44 -34.33
N ILE A 341 10.78 44.89 -33.49
CA ILE A 341 10.63 45.31 -32.09
C ILE A 341 11.92 45.07 -31.31
N GLU A 342 12.58 43.92 -31.50
CA GLU A 342 13.87 43.64 -30.84
C GLU A 342 14.94 44.64 -31.27
N LYS A 343 15.05 44.94 -32.57
CA LYS A 343 16.01 45.92 -33.09
C LYS A 343 15.77 47.31 -32.50
N ASP A 344 14.52 47.75 -32.42
CA ASP A 344 14.16 49.02 -31.80
C ASP A 344 14.52 49.06 -30.31
N LEU A 345 14.23 47.99 -29.57
CA LEU A 345 14.57 47.88 -28.14
C LEU A 345 16.08 47.93 -27.91
N ILE A 346 16.90 47.30 -28.76
CA ILE A 346 18.37 47.37 -28.66
C ILE A 346 18.86 48.80 -28.85
N LEU A 347 18.30 49.54 -29.82
CA LEU A 347 18.63 50.95 -30.04
C LEU A 347 18.24 51.83 -28.84
N ARG A 348 17.04 51.61 -28.28
CA ARG A 348 16.57 52.31 -27.08
C ARG A 348 17.44 52.00 -25.87
N ARG A 349 17.87 50.75 -25.70
CA ARG A 349 18.76 50.33 -24.61
C ARG A 349 20.08 51.08 -24.67
N LYS A 350 20.69 51.15 -25.86
CA LYS A 350 21.95 51.89 -26.07
C LYS A 350 21.80 53.36 -25.67
N ARG A 351 20.71 54.00 -26.09
CA ARG A 351 20.42 55.38 -25.69
C ARG A 351 20.25 55.53 -24.17
N ALA A 352 19.54 54.60 -23.54
CA ALA A 352 19.37 54.61 -22.08
C ALA A 352 20.69 54.42 -21.33
N GLU A 353 21.65 53.67 -21.90
CA GLU A 353 23.02 53.58 -21.38
C GLU A 353 23.78 54.90 -21.52
N ASP A 354 23.76 55.51 -22.70
CA ASP A 354 24.41 56.79 -22.99
C ASP A 354 23.90 57.91 -22.07
N GLU A 355 22.61 57.89 -21.73
CA GLU A 355 21.93 58.88 -20.87
C GLU A 355 21.84 58.45 -19.38
N GLN A 356 22.39 57.29 -19.02
CA GLN A 356 22.40 56.72 -17.66
C GLN A 356 21.01 56.51 -17.01
N TRP A 357 19.98 56.15 -17.79
CA TRP A 357 18.63 55.86 -17.30
C TRP A 357 18.51 54.41 -16.80
N LEU A 358 19.07 54.14 -15.62
CA LEU A 358 19.17 52.78 -15.06
C LEU A 358 17.83 52.00 -15.04
N GLY A 359 16.73 52.63 -14.62
CA GLY A 359 15.42 51.98 -14.59
C GLY A 359 14.85 51.66 -15.99
N GLU A 360 15.19 52.46 -17.00
CA GLU A 360 14.79 52.20 -18.38
C GLU A 360 15.59 51.04 -18.97
N ILE A 361 16.88 50.93 -18.63
CA ILE A 361 17.74 49.80 -19.01
C ILE A 361 17.15 48.49 -18.48
N GLU A 362 16.82 48.42 -17.19
CA GLU A 362 16.20 47.24 -16.57
C GLU A 362 14.86 46.88 -17.24
N GLY A 363 14.02 47.89 -17.51
CA GLY A 363 12.76 47.71 -18.21
C GLY A 363 12.95 47.15 -19.63
N ILE A 364 13.89 47.70 -20.39
CA ILE A 364 14.17 47.27 -21.76
C ILE A 364 14.75 45.85 -21.78
N ASP A 365 15.67 45.52 -20.88
CA ASP A 365 16.27 44.18 -20.77
C ASP A 365 15.21 43.10 -20.46
N MET A 366 14.27 43.43 -19.57
CA MET A 366 13.14 42.56 -19.31
C MET A 366 12.27 42.38 -20.57
N THR A 367 11.94 43.45 -21.30
CA THR A 367 11.16 43.35 -22.55
C THR A 367 11.89 42.52 -23.61
N LEU A 368 13.20 42.72 -23.79
CA LEU A 368 14.03 41.97 -24.75
C LEU A 368 13.97 40.47 -24.46
N THR A 369 14.01 40.09 -23.18
CA THR A 369 13.87 38.69 -22.75
C THR A 369 12.53 38.09 -23.22
N PHE A 370 11.42 38.82 -23.02
CA PHE A 370 10.10 38.37 -23.49
C PHE A 370 10.00 38.30 -25.01
N VAL A 371 10.55 39.29 -25.74
CA VAL A 371 10.57 39.30 -27.21
C VAL A 371 11.30 38.08 -27.76
N ARG A 372 12.52 37.82 -27.27
CA ARG A 372 13.34 36.68 -27.70
C ARG A 372 12.68 35.33 -27.40
N THR A 373 12.08 35.21 -26.21
CA THR A 373 11.34 34.00 -25.84
C THR A 373 10.18 33.75 -26.82
N LYS A 374 9.42 34.80 -27.14
CA LYS A 374 8.29 34.72 -28.07
C LYS A 374 8.70 34.45 -29.51
N GLN A 375 9.83 34.99 -29.97
CA GLN A 375 10.41 34.64 -31.26
C GLN A 375 10.78 33.16 -31.31
N ALA A 376 11.44 32.64 -30.27
CA ALA A 376 11.80 31.23 -30.19
C ALA A 376 10.55 30.32 -30.19
N ASP A 377 9.51 30.68 -29.44
CA ASP A 377 8.22 29.97 -29.43
C ASP A 377 7.55 29.94 -30.81
N ALA A 378 7.43 31.10 -31.46
CA ALA A 378 6.82 31.22 -32.78
C ALA A 378 7.62 30.49 -33.87
N ALA A 379 8.96 30.53 -33.80
CA ALA A 379 9.83 29.77 -34.69
C ALA A 379 9.64 28.25 -34.54
N ARG A 380 9.55 27.76 -33.28
CA ARG A 380 9.27 26.34 -32.99
C ARG A 380 7.92 25.88 -33.56
N LEU A 381 6.89 26.72 -33.48
CA LEU A 381 5.57 26.41 -34.04
C LEU A 381 5.58 26.32 -35.57
N THR A 382 6.45 27.07 -36.25
CA THR A 382 6.60 27.01 -37.72
C THR A 382 7.22 25.68 -38.18
N GLN A 383 8.05 25.04 -37.35
CA GLN A 383 8.75 23.80 -37.67
C GLN A 383 7.92 22.53 -37.41
N ARG A 384 6.75 22.64 -36.77
CA ARG A 384 5.90 21.50 -36.44
C ARG A 384 4.79 21.36 -37.49
N SER A 385 4.74 20.21 -38.16
CA SER A 385 3.60 19.87 -39.02
C SER A 385 2.33 19.75 -38.17
N PRO A 386 1.21 20.39 -38.57
CA PRO A 386 -0.07 20.20 -37.90
C PRO A 386 -0.45 18.73 -37.92
N VAL A 387 -0.63 18.14 -36.74
CA VAL A 387 -1.20 16.78 -36.63
C VAL A 387 -2.71 16.91 -36.78
N VAL A 388 -3.24 16.44 -37.90
CA VAL A 388 -4.69 16.40 -38.12
C VAL A 388 -5.26 15.29 -37.24
N LEU A 389 -5.85 15.67 -36.12
CA LEU A 389 -6.41 14.71 -35.15
C LEU A 389 -7.78 14.14 -35.57
N GLY A 390 -8.33 14.56 -36.72
CA GLY A 390 -9.68 14.19 -37.14
C GLY A 390 -10.75 14.70 -36.17
N ILE A 391 -12.02 14.66 -36.59
CA ILE A 391 -13.13 14.80 -35.65
C ILE A 391 -13.44 13.39 -35.14
N PRO A 392 -13.40 13.12 -33.83
CA PRO A 392 -13.78 11.81 -33.30
C PRO A 392 -15.23 11.50 -33.69
N THR A 393 -15.43 10.54 -34.60
CA THR A 393 -16.77 10.06 -34.94
C THR A 393 -17.22 9.01 -33.94
N THR A 394 -18.42 9.18 -33.38
CA THR A 394 -19.03 8.15 -32.55
C THR A 394 -19.32 6.90 -33.40
N ARG A 395 -19.02 5.73 -32.85
CA ARG A 395 -19.29 4.44 -33.51
C ARG A 395 -20.82 4.31 -33.65
N PRO A 396 -21.38 4.13 -34.87
CA PRO A 396 -22.83 3.99 -35.02
C PRO A 396 -23.32 2.79 -34.21
N SER A 397 -24.36 3.00 -33.40
CA SER A 397 -24.94 1.97 -32.56
C SER A 397 -25.52 0.85 -33.43
N SER A 398 -25.11 -0.39 -33.17
CA SER A 398 -25.68 -1.56 -33.81
C SER A 398 -27.14 -1.69 -33.40
N THR A 399 -28.05 -1.42 -34.32
CA THR A 399 -29.49 -1.63 -34.16
C THR A 399 -29.74 -3.12 -33.92
N THR A 400 -30.14 -3.49 -32.70
CA THR A 400 -30.72 -4.79 -32.36
C THR A 400 -31.99 -5.00 -33.16
N GLY A 401 -31.90 -5.82 -34.20
CA GLY A 401 -33.04 -6.33 -34.93
C GLY A 401 -33.92 -7.18 -34.01
N LYS A 402 -35.16 -6.72 -33.77
CA LYS A 402 -36.27 -7.56 -33.32
C LYS A 402 -36.44 -8.70 -34.33
N ARG A 403 -36.18 -9.95 -33.92
CA ARG A 403 -36.76 -11.12 -34.59
C ARG A 403 -38.10 -11.43 -33.93
N GLN A 404 -39.18 -11.09 -34.65
CA GLN A 404 -40.46 -11.76 -34.52
C GLN A 404 -40.39 -13.06 -35.35
N ARG A 405 -40.51 -14.21 -34.67
CA ARG A 405 -41.42 -15.32 -35.01
C ARG A 405 -41.26 -16.42 -33.97
#